data_AF-A0A5E4I0X9-F1
#
_entry.id   AF-A0A5E4I0X9-F1
#
_cell.length_a   1.000
_cell.length_b   1.000
_cell.length_c   1.000
_cell.angle_alpha   90.00
_cell.angle_beta   90.00
_cell.angle_gamma   90.00
#
_symmetry.space_group_name_H-M   'P 1'
#
loop_
_entity.id
_entity.type
_entity.pdbx_description
1 polymer ?
#
loop_
_entity_poly.entity_id
_entity_poly.type
_entity_poly.pdbx_seq_one_letter_code
_entity_poly.pdbx_strand_id
1 'polypeptide(L)' 'MEDNRINCPHCGKLIEPMESETAAGTMMLCPECYKLIGGSSR' A
#
# COMPACT_ATOMS: atom_id res chain seq x y z
N MET A 1 -12.26 -9.78 -11.45
CA MET A 1 -11.36 -8.61 -11.47
C MET A 1 -11.42 -8.06 -10.06
N GLU A 2 -10.48 -8.46 -9.19
CA GLU A 2 -10.43 -7.93 -7.83
C GLU A 2 -9.97 -6.47 -7.88
N ASP A 3 -10.85 -5.58 -7.45
CA ASP A 3 -10.57 -4.17 -7.25
C ASP A 3 -9.76 -4.01 -5.95
N ASN A 4 -8.43 -4.09 -6.05
CA ASN A 4 -7.51 -4.03 -4.89
C ASN A 4 -7.27 -2.59 -4.39
N ARG A 5 -8.26 -1.71 -4.59
CA ARG A 5 -8.20 -0.29 -4.23
C ARG A 5 -8.53 -0.10 -2.75
N ILE A 6 -7.68 0.62 -2.03
CA ILE A 6 -7.85 0.91 -0.60
C ILE A 6 -7.78 2.41 -0.34
N ASN A 7 -8.44 2.87 0.74
CA ASN A 7 -8.29 4.25 1.17
C ASN A 7 -6.95 4.43 1.90
N CYS A 8 -6.14 5.35 1.41
CA CYS A 8 -4.91 5.73 2.10
C CYS A 8 -5.26 6.49 3.41
N PRO A 9 -4.81 6.03 4.58
CA PRO A 9 -5.06 6.71 5.86
C PRO A 9 -4.34 8.06 5.99
N HIS A 10 -3.35 8.35 5.13
CA HIS A 10 -2.58 9.58 5.19
C HIS A 10 -3.16 10.70 4.32
N CYS A 11 -3.59 10.37 3.09
CA CYS A 11 -4.14 11.36 2.15
C CYS A 11 -5.65 11.24 1.95
N GLY A 12 -6.29 10.20 2.48
CA GLY A 12 -7.74 9.95 2.39
C GLY A 12 -8.23 9.46 1.03
N LYS A 13 -7.38 9.46 -0.01
CA LYS A 13 -7.75 9.04 -1.36
C LYS A 13 -7.90 7.53 -1.48
N LEU A 14 -8.82 7.10 -2.33
CA LEU A 14 -8.93 5.72 -2.79
C LEU A 14 -7.82 5.48 -3.83
N ILE A 15 -6.85 4.64 -3.50
CA ILE A 15 -5.66 4.40 -4.30
C ILE A 15 -5.46 2.90 -4.52
N GLU A 16 -4.71 2.56 -5.55
CA GLU A 16 -4.16 1.21 -5.73
C GLU A 16 -2.76 1.19 -5.09
N PRO A 17 -2.54 0.38 -4.04
CA PRO A 17 -1.28 0.36 -3.32
C PRO A 17 -0.16 -0.21 -4.20
N MET A 18 1.01 0.41 -4.14
CA MET A 18 2.22 -0.17 -4.73
C MET A 18 2.79 -1.21 -3.78
N GLU A 19 2.80 -2.47 -4.21
CA GLU A 19 3.42 -3.56 -3.45
C GLU A 19 4.92 -3.63 -3.75
N SER A 20 5.73 -3.76 -2.71
CA SER A 20 7.17 -3.97 -2.80
C SER A 20 7.56 -5.13 -1.91
N GLU A 21 8.04 -6.20 -2.52
CA GLU A 21 8.56 -7.35 -1.82
C GLU A 21 9.97 -7.05 -1.30
N THR A 22 10.15 -7.17 0.01
CA THR A 22 11.45 -7.01 0.67
C THR A 22 11.81 -8.29 1.40
N ALA A 23 13.08 -8.45 1.80
CA ALA A 23 13.50 -9.58 2.63
C ALA A 23 12.74 -9.67 3.97
N ALA A 24 12.11 -8.57 4.42
CA ALA A 24 11.30 -8.51 5.64
C ALA A 24 9.80 -8.75 5.41
N GLY A 25 9.36 -8.94 4.15
CA GLY A 25 7.96 -9.12 3.78
C GLY A 25 7.48 -8.13 2.71
N THR A 26 6.18 -8.18 2.41
CA THR A 26 5.55 -7.29 1.42
C THR A 26 5.16 -5.98 2.08
N MET A 27 5.63 -4.87 1.52
CA MET A 27 5.28 -3.51 1.92
C MET A 27 4.28 -2.92 0.92
N MET A 28 3.30 -2.17 1.43
CA MET A 28 2.34 -1.42 0.63
C MET A 28 2.57 0.07 0.79
N LEU A 29 2.76 0.75 -0.33
CA LEU A 29 2.99 2.20 -0.42
C LEU A 29 1.85 2.89 -1.16
N CYS A 30 1.50 4.08 -0.72
CA CYS A 30 0.56 4.94 -1.45
C CYS A 30 1.27 5.66 -2.61
N PRO A 31 0.82 5.54 -3.87
CA PRO A 31 1.47 6.21 -5.00
C PRO A 31 1.29 7.74 -4.97
N GLU A 32 0.26 8.24 -4.28
CA GLU A 32 -0.06 9.67 -4.25
C GLU A 32 0.80 10.45 -3.25
N CYS A 33 1.10 9.83 -2.10
CA CYS A 33 1.82 10.50 -1.01
C CYS A 33 3.11 9.79 -0.61
N TYR A 34 3.45 8.68 -1.26
CA TYR A 34 4.65 7.86 -1.05
C TYR A 34 4.85 7.42 0.41
N LYS A 35 3.76 7.35 1.19
CA LYS A 35 3.78 6.87 2.58
C LYS A 35 3.42 5.40 2.64
N LEU A 36 4.05 4.68 3.58
CA LEU A 36 3.72 3.30 3.90
C LEU A 36 2.30 3.24 4.49
N ILE A 37 1.48 2.34 3.97
CA ILE A 37 0.08 2.15 4.37
C ILE A 37 -0.22 0.74 4.89
N GLY A 38 0.72 -0.18 4.71
CA GLY A 38 0.68 -1.48 5.35
C GLY A 38 1.92 -2.30 5.00
N GLY A 39 2.06 -3.42 5.70
CA GLY A 39 3.07 -4.41 5.39
C GLY A 39 2.86 -5.63 6.26
N SER A 40 3.08 -6.82 5.67
CA SER A 40 2.97 -8.09 6.37
C SER A 40 4.36 -8.68 6.51
N SER A 41 4.96 -8.51 7.69
CA SER A 41 6.10 -9.30 8.12
C SER A 41 5.61 -10.69 8.49
N ARG A 42 6.03 -11.72 7.75
CA ARG A 42 5.83 -13.13 8.13
C ARG A 42 6.89 -13.55 9.14
#